data_AF-A0A8S0VKD9-F1
#
_entry.id   AF-A0A8S0VKD9-F1
#
_cell.length_a   1.000
_cell.length_b   1.000
_cell.length_c   1.000
_cell.angle_alpha   90.00
_cell.angle_beta   90.00
_cell.angle_gamma   90.00
#
_symmetry.space_group_name_H-M   'P 1'
#
loop_
_entity.id
_entity.type
_entity.pdbx_description
1 polymer ?
#
loop_
_entity_poly.entity_id
_entity_poly.type
_entity_poly.pdbx_seq_one_letter_code
_entity_poly.pdbx_strand_id
1 'polypeptide(L)'
;MRSIYEKIKNDRLNNAREILGVIVAVQTLWFDSKLEAALGSFGGGASQLVLVGAAQNQNLNQIYLLTCRNGYKTDRLSCLKESSVFEVDYAEVLQLKTNILEAEANSKDDHQHPIMTAKSVRRVAAYLTEDDWFEKLQMLESEPKKNTVWVLDYLSHTDAMKVLKTIADK
;
A
#
# COMPACT_ATOMS: atom_id res chain seq x y z
N MET A 1 -12.20 -12.94 -10.45
CA MET A 1 -11.98 -11.61 -11.07
C MET A 1 -12.59 -11.83 -12.40
N ARG A 2 -13.77 -11.27 -12.61
CA ARG A 2 -14.17 -10.98 -13.98
C ARG A 2 -12.99 -10.21 -14.59
N SER A 3 -12.50 -10.64 -15.76
CA SER A 3 -11.34 -10.02 -16.42
C SER A 3 -11.49 -8.50 -16.44
N ILE A 4 -10.40 -7.71 -16.38
CA ILE A 4 -10.46 -6.25 -16.61
C ILE A 4 -11.33 -5.94 -17.83
N TYR A 5 -11.23 -6.81 -18.84
CA TYR A 5 -12.07 -6.81 -20.03
C TYR A 5 -13.58 -6.74 -19.73
N GLU A 6 -14.09 -7.52 -18.78
CA GLU A 6 -15.50 -7.49 -18.37
C GLU A 6 -15.86 -6.19 -17.62
N LYS A 7 -14.94 -5.61 -16.85
CA LYS A 7 -15.16 -4.29 -16.22
C LYS A 7 -15.24 -3.18 -17.26
N ILE A 8 -14.31 -3.18 -18.23
CA ILE A 8 -14.31 -2.22 -19.34
C ILE A 8 -15.59 -2.40 -20.19
N LYS A 9 -15.98 -3.65 -20.46
CA LYS A 9 -17.19 -3.96 -21.22
C LYS A 9 -18.45 -3.48 -20.48
N ASN A 10 -18.54 -3.71 -19.17
CA ASN A 10 -19.65 -3.23 -18.35
C ASN A 10 -19.68 -1.70 -18.29
N ASP A 11 -18.54 -1.05 -18.08
CA ASP A 11 -18.48 0.41 -18.04
C ASP A 11 -18.91 1.04 -19.38
N ARG A 12 -18.50 0.43 -20.51
CA ARG A 12 -18.99 0.80 -21.83
C ARG A 12 -20.51 0.65 -21.95
N LEU A 13 -21.08 -0.44 -21.44
CA LEU A 13 -22.54 -0.66 -21.43
C LEU A 13 -23.26 0.33 -20.50
N ASN A 14 -22.57 0.82 -19.47
CA ASN A 14 -23.06 1.78 -18.48
C ASN A 14 -22.73 3.24 -18.83
N ASN A 15 -22.39 3.54 -20.10
CA ASN A 15 -22.05 4.90 -20.56
C ASN A 15 -20.94 5.57 -19.74
N ALA A 16 -19.88 4.85 -19.42
CA ALA A 16 -18.73 5.34 -18.65
C ALA A 16 -19.05 5.78 -17.20
N ARG A 17 -20.21 5.39 -16.65
CA ARG A 17 -20.60 5.71 -15.26
C ARG A 17 -19.75 5.01 -14.21
N GLU A 18 -19.01 3.96 -14.59
CA GLU A 18 -18.15 3.15 -13.74
C GLU A 18 -16.65 3.33 -14.10
N ILE A 19 -16.31 4.37 -14.88
CA ILE A 19 -14.96 4.60 -15.42
C ILE A 19 -13.91 4.70 -14.32
N LEU A 20 -14.27 5.26 -13.17
CA LEU A 20 -13.40 5.33 -12.00
C LEU A 20 -13.00 3.93 -11.52
N GLY A 21 -13.94 2.97 -11.53
CA GLY A 21 -13.68 1.58 -11.16
C GLY A 21 -12.76 0.86 -12.15
N VAL A 22 -12.78 1.24 -13.43
CA VAL A 22 -11.85 0.74 -14.45
C VAL A 22 -10.45 1.34 -14.24
N ILE A 23 -10.36 2.66 -14.04
CA ILE A 23 -9.08 3.37 -13.79
C ILE A 23 -8.39 2.79 -12.57
N VAL A 24 -9.12 2.66 -11.46
CA VAL A 24 -8.59 2.07 -10.22
C VAL A 24 -8.10 0.65 -10.47
N ALA A 25 -8.87 -0.19 -11.17
CA ALA A 25 -8.46 -1.58 -11.46
C ALA A 25 -7.17 -1.67 -12.27
N VAL A 26 -6.98 -0.81 -13.28
CA VAL A 26 -5.76 -0.77 -14.08
C VAL A 26 -4.58 -0.29 -13.25
N GLN A 27 -4.74 0.78 -12.47
CA GLN A 27 -3.70 1.30 -11.58
C GLN A 27 -3.27 0.24 -10.57
N THR A 28 -4.22 -0.48 -9.98
CA THR A 28 -3.90 -1.54 -9.02
C THR A 28 -3.13 -2.69 -9.67
N LEU A 29 -3.54 -3.15 -10.86
CA LEU A 29 -2.85 -4.26 -11.51
C LEU A 29 -1.46 -3.89 -12.03
N TRP A 30 -1.29 -2.67 -12.50
CA TRP A 30 0.02 -2.16 -12.90
C TRP A 30 0.98 -2.14 -11.70
N PHE A 31 0.54 -1.57 -10.58
CA PHE A 31 1.38 -1.49 -9.39
C PHE A 31 1.67 -2.87 -8.82
N ASP A 32 0.68 -3.77 -8.72
CA ASP A 32 0.90 -5.16 -8.26
C ASP A 32 2.06 -5.80 -9.05
N SER A 33 2.03 -5.66 -10.38
CA SER A 33 3.09 -6.19 -11.26
C SER A 33 4.45 -5.53 -11.01
N LYS A 34 4.50 -4.22 -10.76
CA LYS A 34 5.77 -3.52 -10.45
C LYS A 34 6.32 -3.90 -9.08
N LEU A 35 5.45 -4.03 -8.09
CA LEU A 35 5.83 -4.45 -6.75
C LEU A 35 6.37 -5.88 -6.76
N GLU A 36 5.67 -6.81 -7.42
CA GLU A 36 6.10 -8.19 -7.55
C GLU A 36 7.46 -8.30 -8.26
N ALA A 37 7.66 -7.57 -9.37
CA ALA A 37 8.94 -7.54 -10.06
C ALA A 37 10.07 -6.95 -9.20
N ALA A 38 9.79 -5.88 -8.45
CA ALA A 38 10.77 -5.24 -7.57
C ALA A 38 11.19 -6.19 -6.43
N LEU A 39 10.23 -6.82 -5.74
CA LEU A 39 10.51 -7.78 -4.69
C LEU A 39 11.23 -9.02 -5.22
N GLY A 40 10.83 -9.52 -6.39
CA GLY A 40 11.47 -10.67 -7.04
C GLY A 40 12.92 -10.42 -7.48
N SER A 41 13.30 -9.15 -7.72
CA SER A 41 14.67 -8.79 -8.11
C SER A 41 15.72 -9.07 -7.04
N PHE A 42 15.31 -9.26 -5.78
CA PHE A 42 16.19 -9.50 -4.64
C PHE A 42 16.64 -10.97 -4.48
N GLY A 43 16.32 -11.85 -5.43
CA GLY A 43 16.78 -13.24 -5.42
C GLY A 43 16.13 -14.14 -4.36
N GLY A 44 14.93 -13.77 -3.86
CA GLY A 44 14.13 -14.61 -2.96
C GLY A 44 14.47 -14.50 -1.47
N GLY A 45 15.25 -13.50 -1.06
CA GLY A 45 15.51 -13.20 0.36
C GLY A 45 14.39 -12.39 1.02
N ALA A 46 14.38 -12.36 2.36
CA ALA A 46 13.44 -11.54 3.13
C ALA A 46 13.58 -10.05 2.73
N SER A 47 12.49 -9.47 2.25
CA SER A 47 12.41 -8.08 1.78
C SER A 47 11.57 -7.21 2.70
N GLN A 48 11.83 -5.91 2.65
CA GLN A 48 11.03 -4.89 3.29
C GLN A 48 10.28 -4.10 2.22
N LEU A 49 9.04 -3.76 2.50
CA LEU A 49 8.26 -2.81 1.72
C LEU A 49 7.96 -1.62 2.62
N VAL A 50 8.43 -0.43 2.23
CA VAL A 50 8.10 0.80 2.93
C VAL A 50 7.19 1.64 2.06
N LEU A 51 5.96 1.83 2.52
CA LEU A 51 4.94 2.67 1.91
C LEU A 51 4.99 4.04 2.61
N VAL A 52 5.35 5.07 1.87
CA VAL A 52 5.46 6.44 2.38
C VAL A 52 4.37 7.28 1.73
N GLY A 53 3.38 7.66 2.53
CA GLY A 53 2.26 8.50 2.12
C GLY A 53 2.29 9.87 2.79
N ALA A 54 1.93 10.93 2.06
CA ALA A 54 1.65 12.26 2.59
C ALA A 54 0.20 12.67 2.30
N ALA A 55 -0.77 11.85 2.70
CA ALA A 55 -2.16 12.15 2.36
C ALA A 55 -2.69 13.32 3.21
N GLN A 56 -2.36 14.57 2.87
CA GLN A 56 -3.00 15.76 3.44
C GLN A 56 -4.47 15.88 2.99
N ASN A 57 -4.82 15.34 1.82
CA ASN A 57 -6.18 15.32 1.31
C ASN A 57 -6.79 13.93 1.47
N GLN A 58 -7.86 13.86 2.26
CA GLN A 58 -8.62 12.65 2.62
C GLN A 58 -9.29 11.95 1.43
N ASN A 59 -9.18 12.48 0.22
CA ASN A 59 -9.89 12.02 -0.96
C ASN A 59 -8.94 11.48 -2.03
N LEU A 60 -9.24 10.23 -2.41
CA LEU A 60 -8.77 9.47 -3.59
C LEU A 60 -7.45 8.70 -3.39
N ASN A 61 -7.61 7.38 -3.27
CA ASN A 61 -6.59 6.33 -3.44
C ASN A 61 -5.93 5.72 -2.18
N GLN A 62 -6.56 5.82 -1.02
CA GLN A 62 -6.29 4.94 0.14
C GLN A 62 -6.59 3.43 -0.10
N ILE A 63 -7.00 3.07 -1.33
CA ILE A 63 -7.37 1.71 -1.76
C ILE A 63 -6.14 0.78 -1.84
N TYR A 64 -4.92 1.32 -1.95
CA TYR A 64 -3.73 0.47 -2.11
C TYR A 64 -3.37 -0.31 -0.84
N LEU A 65 -3.54 0.29 0.33
CA LEU A 65 -3.28 -0.38 1.61
C LEU A 65 -4.44 -1.25 2.08
N LEU A 66 -5.68 -0.90 1.71
CA LEU A 66 -6.83 -1.80 1.91
C LEU A 66 -6.67 -3.09 1.10
N THR A 67 -5.98 -3.08 -0.04
CA THR A 67 -5.74 -4.30 -0.85
C THR A 67 -4.63 -5.22 -0.33
N CYS A 68 -3.80 -4.77 0.62
CA CYS A 68 -2.88 -5.66 1.34
C CYS A 68 -3.57 -6.49 2.44
N ARG A 69 -4.83 -6.16 2.81
CA ARG A 69 -5.61 -6.85 3.85
C ARG A 69 -6.97 -7.36 3.38
N ASN A 70 -7.56 -6.77 2.33
CA ASN A 70 -8.76 -7.27 1.68
C ASN A 70 -8.39 -8.33 0.64
N GLY A 71 -8.34 -9.56 1.13
CA GLY A 71 -8.39 -10.78 0.33
C GLY A 71 -9.74 -10.94 -0.38
N TYR A 72 -10.06 -10.09 -1.35
CA TYR A 72 -11.04 -10.44 -2.41
C TYR A 72 -10.40 -11.32 -3.52
N LYS A 73 -9.29 -11.98 -3.17
CA LYS A 73 -8.61 -13.10 -3.84
C LYS A 73 -7.31 -13.40 -3.12
N THR A 74 -7.19 -14.61 -2.61
CA THR A 74 -6.13 -15.11 -1.71
C THR A 74 -4.71 -15.08 -2.26
N ASP A 75 -4.47 -14.71 -3.53
CA ASP A 75 -3.14 -14.83 -4.16
C ASP A 75 -2.57 -13.51 -4.73
N ARG A 76 -3.31 -12.39 -4.70
CA ARG A 76 -2.91 -11.16 -5.42
C ARG A 76 -1.56 -10.57 -5.01
N LEU A 77 -1.20 -10.68 -3.74
CA LEU A 77 0.04 -10.15 -3.19
C LEU A 77 0.82 -11.23 -2.44
N SER A 78 0.76 -12.48 -2.94
CA SER A 78 1.51 -13.59 -2.36
C SER A 78 3.02 -13.32 -2.30
N CYS A 79 3.54 -12.43 -3.14
CA CYS A 79 4.91 -11.89 -3.08
C CYS A 79 5.25 -11.20 -1.75
N LEU A 80 4.26 -10.79 -0.95
CA LEU A 80 4.47 -10.16 0.36
C LEU A 80 4.55 -11.15 1.52
N LYS A 81 4.28 -12.45 1.33
CA LYS A 81 4.22 -13.45 2.42
C LYS A 81 5.45 -13.47 3.31
N GLU A 82 6.63 -13.28 2.73
CA GLU A 82 7.91 -13.23 3.43
C GLU A 82 8.41 -11.80 3.71
N SER A 83 7.63 -10.79 3.33
CA SER A 83 8.00 -9.38 3.45
C SER A 83 7.45 -8.72 4.71
N SER A 84 8.29 -7.89 5.34
CA SER A 84 7.84 -6.94 6.36
C SER A 84 7.38 -5.65 5.70
N VAL A 85 6.15 -5.25 5.96
CA VAL A 85 5.54 -4.02 5.41
C VAL A 85 5.51 -2.94 6.47
N PHE A 86 6.01 -1.77 6.11
CA PHE A 86 5.97 -0.56 6.92
C PHE A 86 5.12 0.50 6.21
N GLU A 87 4.17 1.06 6.92
CA GLU A 87 3.30 2.13 6.43
C GLU A 87 3.64 3.40 7.22
N VAL A 88 4.22 4.40 6.55
CA VAL A 88 4.54 5.71 7.13
C VAL A 88 3.54 6.73 6.60
N ASP A 89 2.74 7.31 7.50
CA ASP A 89 1.69 8.28 7.15
C ASP A 89 1.35 9.16 8.36
N TYR A 90 0.51 10.17 8.15
CA TYR A 90 0.01 11.01 9.24
C TYR A 90 -0.88 10.20 10.20
N ALA A 91 -0.84 10.54 11.50
CA ALA A 91 -1.53 9.79 12.54
C ALA A 91 -3.04 9.66 12.28
N GLU A 92 -3.66 10.73 11.80
CA GLU A 92 -5.09 10.82 11.47
C GLU A 92 -5.45 9.88 10.31
N VAL A 93 -4.56 9.76 9.32
CA VAL A 93 -4.73 8.87 8.18
C VAL A 93 -4.60 7.41 8.60
N LEU A 94 -3.59 7.07 9.41
CA LEU A 94 -3.41 5.72 9.95
C LEU A 94 -4.60 5.30 10.83
N GLN A 95 -5.15 6.24 11.62
CA GLN A 95 -6.33 5.99 12.44
C GLN A 95 -7.56 5.74 11.58
N LEU A 96 -7.79 6.56 10.54
CA LEU A 96 -8.91 6.36 9.62
C LEU A 96 -8.82 4.99 8.93
N LYS A 97 -7.63 4.61 8.42
CA LYS A 97 -7.38 3.30 7.81
C LYS A 97 -7.65 2.16 8.79
N THR A 98 -7.27 2.32 10.06
CA THR A 98 -7.54 1.34 11.11
C THR A 98 -9.05 1.19 11.36
N ASN A 99 -9.79 2.30 11.46
CA ASN A 99 -11.24 2.27 11.67
C ASN A 99 -11.98 1.61 10.50
N ILE A 100 -11.57 1.87 9.25
CA ILE A 100 -12.17 1.24 8.07
C ILE A 100 -11.94 -0.28 8.12
N LEU A 101 -10.71 -0.71 8.42
CA LEU A 101 -10.37 -2.13 8.52
C LEU A 101 -11.12 -2.83 9.66
N GLU A 102 -11.30 -2.16 10.80
CA GLU A 102 -12.09 -2.69 11.91
C GLU A 102 -13.58 -2.78 11.57
N ALA A 103 -14.13 -1.79 10.87
CA ALA A 103 -15.52 -1.82 10.42
C ALA A 103 -15.76 -2.98 9.42
N GLU A 104 -14.82 -3.22 8.51
CA GLU A 104 -14.87 -4.34 7.57
C GLU A 104 -14.72 -5.69 8.29
N ALA A 105 -13.76 -5.82 9.22
CA ALA A 105 -13.53 -7.04 9.99
C ALA A 105 -14.72 -7.43 10.89
N ASN A 106 -15.47 -6.44 11.37
CA ASN A 106 -16.66 -6.63 12.21
C ASN A 106 -17.96 -6.74 11.38
N SER A 107 -17.88 -6.71 10.05
CA SER A 107 -19.05 -6.93 9.20
C SER A 107 -19.48 -8.40 9.23
N LYS A 108 -20.79 -8.67 9.26
CA LYS A 108 -21.39 -10.01 9.47
C LYS A 108 -21.28 -10.97 8.27
N ASP A 109 -20.35 -10.72 7.35
CA ASP A 109 -20.13 -11.62 6.21
C ASP A 109 -19.11 -12.70 6.65
N ASP A 110 -19.64 -13.80 7.20
CA ASP A 110 -18.94 -14.96 7.81
C ASP A 110 -17.93 -15.69 6.89
N HIS A 111 -17.62 -15.14 5.71
CA HIS A 111 -16.77 -15.77 4.70
C HIS A 111 -15.48 -15.01 4.42
N GLN A 112 -15.22 -13.88 5.07
CA GLN A 112 -14.05 -13.04 4.77
C GLN A 112 -13.37 -12.51 6.02
N HIS A 113 -12.68 -13.38 6.75
CA HIS A 113 -11.70 -12.89 7.71
C HIS A 113 -10.57 -12.15 6.95
N PRO A 114 -10.09 -10.99 7.46
CA PRO A 114 -8.98 -10.28 6.85
C PRO A 114 -7.71 -11.13 6.90
N ILE A 115 -7.34 -11.75 5.78
CA ILE A 115 -6.10 -12.51 5.66
C ILE A 115 -4.95 -11.50 5.52
N MET A 116 -4.12 -11.41 6.55
CA MET A 116 -2.85 -10.68 6.43
C MET A 116 -1.94 -11.46 5.49
N THR A 117 -1.70 -10.91 4.30
CA THR A 117 -0.88 -11.60 3.27
C THR A 117 0.62 -11.37 3.49
N ALA A 118 1.00 -10.37 4.30
CA ALA A 118 2.38 -10.07 4.62
C ALA A 118 2.86 -10.73 5.93
N LYS A 119 4.17 -10.96 6.07
CA LYS A 119 4.78 -11.48 7.30
C LYS A 119 4.47 -10.61 8.52
N SER A 120 4.52 -9.30 8.33
CA SER A 120 4.18 -8.30 9.34
C SER A 120 3.75 -7.00 8.67
N VAL A 121 2.82 -6.28 9.27
CA VAL A 121 2.47 -4.91 8.89
C VAL A 121 2.66 -4.01 10.10
N ARG A 122 3.51 -2.99 9.98
CA ARG A 122 3.79 -2.00 11.03
C ARG A 122 3.44 -0.61 10.52
N ARG A 123 2.80 0.19 11.37
CA ARG A 123 2.39 1.57 11.05
C ARG A 123 3.23 2.56 11.83
N VAL A 124 3.71 3.58 11.15
CA VAL A 124 4.61 4.61 11.67
C VAL A 124 3.91 5.95 11.49
N ALA A 125 3.36 6.48 12.58
CA ALA A 125 2.78 7.82 12.57
C ALA A 125 3.92 8.84 12.51
N ALA A 126 4.04 9.55 11.39
CA ALA A 126 5.07 10.55 11.21
C ALA A 126 4.67 11.65 10.23
N TYR A 127 5.19 12.85 10.46
CA TYR A 127 5.10 13.94 9.50
C TYR A 127 6.35 13.90 8.62
N LEU A 128 6.19 13.71 7.31
CA LEU A 128 7.34 13.64 6.37
C LEU A 128 8.10 14.97 6.24
N THR A 129 7.53 16.05 6.76
CA THR A 129 8.18 17.36 6.88
C THR A 129 9.17 17.42 8.04
N GLU A 130 9.02 16.55 9.04
CA GLU A 130 9.90 16.45 10.22
C GLU A 130 11.07 15.51 9.92
N ASP A 131 12.22 15.74 10.55
CA ASP A 131 13.43 14.95 10.27
C ASP A 131 13.44 13.58 10.99
N ASP A 132 12.44 13.29 11.84
CA ASP A 132 12.42 12.12 12.73
C ASP A 132 11.66 10.90 12.15
N TRP A 133 10.98 11.03 11.01
CA TRP A 133 10.15 9.96 10.45
C TRP A 133 10.97 8.69 10.15
N PHE A 134 12.20 8.88 9.68
CA PHE A 134 13.10 7.77 9.33
C PHE A 134 13.68 7.09 10.58
N GLU A 135 13.87 7.84 11.67
CA GLU A 135 14.28 7.30 12.97
C GLU A 135 13.16 6.48 13.58
N LYS A 136 11.93 7.00 13.57
CA LYS A 136 10.71 6.28 13.98
C LYS A 136 10.53 4.98 13.19
N LEU A 137 10.83 4.99 11.89
CA LEU A 137 10.81 3.80 11.06
C LEU A 137 11.86 2.76 11.49
N GLN A 138 13.10 3.18 11.77
CA GLN A 138 14.17 2.30 12.24
C GLN A 138 13.89 1.71 13.62
N MET A 139 13.27 2.47 14.52
CA MET A 139 12.87 1.98 15.86
C MET A 139 11.92 0.78 15.79
N LEU A 140 11.20 0.61 14.69
CA LEU A 140 10.30 -0.51 14.44
C LEU A 140 10.97 -1.67 13.70
N GLU A 141 12.29 -1.82 13.83
CA GLU A 141 13.12 -2.86 13.20
C GLU A 141 13.12 -2.81 11.65
N SER A 142 12.84 -1.64 11.07
CA SER A 142 13.23 -1.40 9.69
C SER A 142 14.75 -1.36 9.61
N GLU A 143 15.34 -2.11 8.69
CA GLU A 143 16.79 -2.18 8.54
C GLU A 143 17.17 -1.64 7.17
N PRO A 144 17.79 -0.44 7.08
CA PRO A 144 18.13 0.17 5.80
C PRO A 144 19.00 -0.72 4.89
N LYS A 145 19.76 -1.65 5.49
CA LYS A 145 20.63 -2.61 4.79
C LYS A 145 19.89 -3.84 4.26
N LYS A 146 18.62 -4.04 4.60
CA LYS A 146 17.79 -5.09 4.00
C LYS A 146 17.30 -4.64 2.64
N ASN A 147 17.06 -5.63 1.79
CA ASN A 147 16.44 -5.45 0.48
C ASN A 147 15.09 -4.74 0.65
N THR A 148 15.03 -3.46 0.28
CA THR A 148 13.88 -2.59 0.57
C THR A 148 13.29 -2.04 -0.72
N VAL A 149 11.99 -2.25 -0.92
CA VAL A 149 11.20 -1.53 -1.93
C VAL A 149 10.57 -0.32 -1.27
N TRP A 150 10.90 0.86 -1.79
CA TRP A 150 10.30 2.12 -1.38
C TRP A 150 9.17 2.49 -2.34
N VAL A 151 7.98 2.69 -1.80
CA VAL A 151 6.83 3.21 -2.55
C VAL A 151 6.50 4.57 -1.99
N LEU A 152 6.57 5.58 -2.86
CA LEU A 152 6.24 6.95 -2.54
C LEU A 152 4.92 7.28 -3.24
N ASP A 153 3.86 7.54 -2.47
CA ASP A 153 2.53 7.80 -3.02
C ASP A 153 1.96 9.15 -2.55
N TYR A 154 1.39 9.91 -3.48
CA TYR A 154 0.77 11.23 -3.26
C TYR A 154 1.62 12.24 -2.44
N LEU A 155 2.94 12.29 -2.67
CA LEU A 155 3.81 13.30 -2.06
C LEU A 155 3.79 14.61 -2.86
N SER A 156 3.81 15.76 -2.16
CA SER A 156 4.16 17.03 -2.80
C SER A 156 5.57 16.95 -3.36
N HIS A 157 5.92 17.76 -4.37
CA HIS A 157 7.29 17.75 -4.90
C HIS A 157 8.34 17.99 -3.80
N THR A 158 8.07 18.92 -2.88
CA THR A 158 8.95 19.22 -1.74
C THR A 158 9.11 18.02 -0.81
N ASP A 159 8.02 17.35 -0.45
CA ASP A 159 8.06 16.18 0.44
C ASP A 159 8.73 14.99 -0.26
N ALA A 160 8.48 14.78 -1.54
CA ALA A 160 9.14 13.76 -2.35
C ALA A 160 10.65 13.97 -2.38
N MET A 161 11.12 15.21 -2.63
CA MET A 161 12.55 15.52 -2.64
C MET A 161 13.20 15.32 -1.27
N LYS A 162 12.51 15.68 -0.18
CA LYS A 162 12.99 15.42 1.18
C LYS A 162 13.12 13.92 1.45
N VAL A 163 12.06 13.15 1.19
CA VAL A 163 12.05 11.70 1.40
C VAL A 163 13.14 11.01 0.57
N LEU A 164 13.27 11.36 -0.72
CA LEU A 164 14.31 10.82 -1.59
C LEU A 164 15.71 11.13 -1.06
N LYS A 165 15.94 12.35 -0.58
CA LYS A 165 17.23 12.72 0.02
C LYS A 165 17.50 11.91 1.28
N THR A 166 16.53 11.78 2.18
CA THR A 166 16.68 10.97 3.41
C THR A 166 16.97 9.51 3.09
N ILE A 167 16.30 8.92 2.10
CA ILE A 167 16.55 7.52 1.68
C ILE A 167 17.93 7.37 1.04
N ALA A 168 18.39 8.34 0.25
CA ALA A 168 19.69 8.27 -0.42
C ALA A 168 20.87 8.46 0.55
N ASP A 169 20.68 9.25 1.63
CA ASP A 169 21.71 9.60 2.60
C ASP A 169 21.88 8.56 3.73
N LYS A 170 20.99 7.56 3.84
CA LYS A 170 20.92 6.62 4.97
C LYS A 170 21.10 5.16 4.54
#